data_AF-A0A8K0IA31-F1
#
_entry.id   AF-A0A8K0IA31-F1
#
_cell.length_a   1.000
_cell.length_b   1.000
_cell.length_c   1.000
_cell.angle_alpha   90.00
_cell.angle_beta   90.00
_cell.angle_gamma   90.00
#
_symmetry.space_group_name_H-M   'P 1'
#
loop_
_entity.id
_entity.type
_entity.pdbx_description
1 polymer ?
#
loop_
_entity_poly.entity_id
_entity_poly.type
_entity_poly.pdbx_seq_one_letter_code
_entity_poly.pdbx_strand_id
1 'polypeptide(L)'
;MKKVKHLLDLPNASTRLTLWKADLLDEGSFDEPIQGCVGVFHVATPMDFESSDPENEVIKPTIDGMLNLLKSCAKARTVRRAVFTSSAGTVAVHEHRKPAYDEDSWSDVDFCRAKKMTGWMYFVSKTLAEKAAWDFCDKNNLDFISIIPTLVNGPFIMPTMPPSMLTALALITSMVDLLL
;
A
#
# COMPACT_ATOMS: atom_id res chain seq x y z
N MET A 1 2.76 -24.21 -5.35
CA MET A 1 3.03 -23.84 -3.94
C MET A 1 4.30 -23.01 -3.70
N LYS A 2 5.27 -22.92 -4.62
CA LYS A 2 6.54 -22.18 -4.43
C LYS A 2 6.36 -20.72 -3.96
N LYS A 3 5.37 -20.00 -4.51
CA LYS A 3 5.09 -18.57 -4.21
C LYS A 3 4.92 -18.29 -2.71
N VAL A 4 4.20 -19.18 -2.00
CA VAL A 4 3.79 -18.96 -0.59
C VAL A 4 4.54 -19.85 0.40
N LYS A 5 5.54 -20.61 -0.06
CA LYS A 5 6.26 -21.58 0.79
C LYS A 5 6.87 -20.93 2.03
N HIS A 6 7.50 -19.77 1.88
CA HIS A 6 8.09 -19.02 2.99
C HIS A 6 7.07 -18.59 4.07
N LEU A 7 5.78 -18.47 3.73
CA LEU A 7 4.70 -18.21 4.69
C LEU A 7 4.25 -19.49 5.39
N LEU A 8 4.15 -20.59 4.64
CA LEU A 8 3.76 -21.91 5.17
C LEU A 8 4.83 -22.53 6.08
N ASP A 9 6.09 -22.12 5.91
CA ASP A 9 7.22 -22.56 6.75
C ASP A 9 7.33 -21.75 8.06
N LEU A 10 6.49 -20.72 8.29
CA LEU A 10 6.51 -19.94 9.53
C LEU A 10 6.07 -20.79 10.74
N PRO A 11 6.60 -20.52 11.95
CA PRO A 11 6.17 -21.21 13.16
C PRO A 11 4.65 -21.11 13.39
N ASN A 12 4.00 -22.28 13.52
CA ASN A 12 2.54 -22.43 13.71
C ASN A 12 1.66 -22.05 12.50
N ALA A 13 2.21 -21.95 11.29
CA ALA A 13 1.42 -21.67 10.09
C ALA A 13 0.29 -22.70 9.87
N SER A 14 0.55 -23.98 10.13
CA SER A 14 -0.44 -25.05 9.95
C SER A 14 -1.69 -24.93 10.83
N THR A 15 -1.64 -24.16 11.91
CA THR A 15 -2.77 -23.98 12.85
C THR A 15 -3.28 -22.54 12.93
N ARG A 16 -2.50 -21.55 12.47
CA ARG A 16 -2.83 -20.12 12.62
C ARG A 16 -2.77 -19.31 11.33
N LEU A 17 -2.44 -19.92 10.19
CA LEU A 17 -2.40 -19.25 8.89
C LEU A 17 -3.35 -19.95 7.92
N THR A 18 -4.30 -19.17 7.39
CA THR A 18 -5.13 -19.56 6.25
C THR A 18 -4.75 -18.71 5.04
N LEU A 19 -4.68 -19.33 3.86
CA LEU A 19 -4.39 -18.62 2.62
C LEU A 19 -5.69 -18.42 1.83
N TRP A 20 -5.88 -17.20 1.36
CA TRP A 20 -7.04 -16.79 0.58
C TRP A 20 -6.57 -16.19 -0.74
N LYS A 21 -7.30 -16.46 -1.83
CA LYS A 21 -7.09 -15.79 -3.11
C LYS A 21 -7.97 -14.55 -3.14
N ALA A 22 -7.36 -13.40 -3.38
CA ALA A 22 -8.06 -12.14 -3.59
C ALA A 22 -7.26 -11.26 -4.56
N ASP A 23 -7.95 -10.35 -5.24
CA ASP A 23 -7.36 -9.36 -6.14
C ASP A 23 -7.98 -7.98 -5.86
N LEU A 24 -7.18 -6.93 -5.91
CA LEU A 24 -7.63 -5.56 -5.64
C LEU A 24 -8.77 -5.12 -6.58
N LEU A 25 -8.73 -5.60 -7.82
CA LEU A 25 -9.69 -5.22 -8.85
C LEU A 25 -10.94 -6.11 -8.89
N ASP A 26 -10.89 -7.28 -8.26
CA ASP A 26 -12.02 -8.21 -8.20
C ASP A 26 -12.95 -7.81 -7.05
N GLU A 27 -14.03 -7.10 -7.35
CA GLU A 27 -15.02 -6.68 -6.35
C GLU A 27 -15.59 -7.90 -5.59
N GLY A 28 -15.61 -7.81 -4.26
CA GLY A 28 -16.06 -8.89 -3.37
C GLY A 28 -15.02 -9.99 -3.12
N SER A 29 -13.85 -9.97 -3.77
CA SER A 29 -12.81 -10.99 -3.54
C SER A 29 -12.23 -10.97 -2.12
N PHE A 30 -12.42 -9.87 -1.38
CA PHE A 30 -12.05 -9.74 0.03
C PHE A 30 -13.19 -10.07 1.01
N ASP A 31 -14.41 -10.32 0.55
CA ASP A 31 -15.56 -10.51 1.45
C ASP A 31 -15.39 -11.73 2.35
N GLU A 32 -15.07 -12.88 1.74
CA GLU A 32 -14.87 -14.13 2.46
C GLU A 32 -13.68 -14.07 3.45
N PRO A 33 -12.47 -13.64 3.06
CA PRO A 33 -11.34 -13.58 4.00
C PRO A 33 -11.51 -12.54 5.11
N ILE A 34 -12.33 -11.50 4.93
CA ILE A 34 -12.57 -10.46 5.95
C ILE A 34 -13.72 -10.84 6.90
N GLN A 35 -14.62 -11.72 6.48
CA GLN A 35 -15.77 -12.11 7.31
C GLN A 35 -15.30 -12.74 8.64
N GLY A 36 -15.69 -12.13 9.76
CA GLY A 36 -15.31 -12.58 11.10
C GLY A 36 -13.97 -12.01 11.61
N CYS A 37 -13.24 -11.24 10.79
CA CYS A 37 -12.05 -10.54 11.25
C CYS A 37 -12.41 -9.42 12.25
N VAL A 38 -11.59 -9.27 13.29
CA VAL A 38 -11.71 -8.17 14.26
C VAL A 38 -10.91 -6.94 13.82
N GLY A 39 -9.88 -7.13 12.98
CA GLY A 39 -9.09 -6.06 12.38
C GLY A 39 -8.52 -6.50 11.04
N VAL A 40 -8.30 -5.55 10.15
CA VAL A 40 -7.78 -5.80 8.80
C VAL A 40 -6.57 -4.92 8.55
N PHE A 41 -5.48 -5.51 8.07
CA PHE A 41 -4.28 -4.79 7.66
C PHE A 41 -4.20 -4.80 6.14
N HIS A 42 -4.43 -3.64 5.52
CA HIS A 42 -4.27 -3.48 4.08
C HIS A 42 -2.85 -3.01 3.77
N VAL A 43 -2.03 -3.96 3.31
CA VAL A 43 -0.61 -3.76 2.96
C VAL A 43 -0.38 -3.88 1.45
N ALA A 44 -1.27 -4.56 0.73
CA ALA A 44 -1.13 -4.81 -0.70
C ALA A 44 -1.28 -3.51 -1.51
N THR A 45 -0.46 -3.36 -2.55
CA THR A 45 -0.56 -2.25 -3.51
C THR A 45 0.03 -2.73 -4.85
N PRO A 46 -0.48 -2.26 -5.99
CA PRO A 46 0.22 -2.40 -7.26
C PRO A 46 1.60 -1.74 -7.16
N MET A 47 2.64 -2.46 -7.59
CA MET A 47 4.05 -2.04 -7.51
C MET A 47 4.71 -2.22 -8.88
N ASP A 48 4.16 -1.57 -9.90
CA ASP A 48 4.79 -1.45 -11.22
C ASP A 48 5.23 0.01 -11.42
N PHE A 49 6.53 0.22 -11.42
CA PHE A 49 7.13 1.54 -11.57
C PHE A 49 7.49 1.89 -13.03
N GLU A 50 7.29 0.96 -13.97
CA GLU A 50 7.63 1.15 -15.38
C GLU A 50 6.38 1.07 -16.29
N SER A 51 5.19 1.08 -15.69
CA SER A 51 3.91 1.05 -16.39
C SER A 51 3.82 2.11 -17.49
N SER A 52 3.41 1.66 -18.68
CA SER A 52 3.15 2.54 -19.83
C SER A 52 1.78 3.22 -19.78
N ASP A 53 0.89 2.76 -18.90
CA ASP A 53 -0.41 3.34 -18.62
C ASP A 53 -0.66 3.48 -17.10
N PRO A 54 0.06 4.39 -16.41
CA PRO A 54 0.02 4.47 -14.95
C PRO A 54 -1.35 4.79 -14.36
N GLU A 55 -2.24 5.46 -15.12
CA GLU A 55 -3.60 5.74 -14.65
C GLU A 55 -4.39 4.45 -14.46
N ASN A 56 -4.36 3.56 -15.45
CA ASN A 56 -5.19 2.36 -15.46
C ASN A 56 -4.51 1.15 -14.79
N GLU A 57 -3.19 1.10 -14.77
CA GLU A 57 -2.43 -0.05 -14.25
C GLU A 57 -1.96 0.15 -12.79
N VAL A 58 -1.84 1.39 -12.31
CA VAL A 58 -1.32 1.70 -10.97
C VAL A 58 -2.29 2.54 -10.16
N ILE A 59 -2.64 3.74 -10.63
CA ILE A 59 -3.38 4.73 -9.84
C ILE A 59 -4.81 4.26 -9.57
N LYS A 60 -5.59 3.98 -10.61
CA LYS A 60 -6.97 3.52 -10.49
C LYS A 60 -7.07 2.20 -9.70
N PRO A 61 -6.27 1.15 -9.96
CA PRO A 61 -6.32 -0.08 -9.17
C PRO A 61 -5.99 0.10 -7.69
N THR A 62 -5.09 1.03 -7.35
CA THR A 62 -4.78 1.32 -5.93
C THR A 62 -5.98 1.94 -5.22
N ILE A 63 -6.65 2.91 -5.86
CA ILE A 63 -7.83 3.59 -5.30
C ILE A 63 -9.00 2.61 -5.20
N ASP A 64 -9.32 1.92 -6.30
CA ASP A 64 -10.45 0.99 -6.35
C ASP A 64 -10.23 -0.19 -5.40
N GLY A 65 -9.01 -0.73 -5.33
CA GLY A 65 -8.64 -1.80 -4.42
C GLY A 65 -8.80 -1.42 -2.94
N MET A 66 -8.36 -0.21 -2.59
CA MET A 66 -8.56 0.34 -1.24
C MET A 66 -10.06 0.41 -0.91
N LEU A 67 -10.86 0.99 -1.80
CA LEU A 67 -12.31 1.13 -1.59
C LEU A 67 -13.02 -0.22 -1.55
N ASN A 68 -12.64 -1.17 -2.41
CA ASN A 68 -13.19 -2.52 -2.42
C ASN A 68 -12.94 -3.23 -1.09
N LEU A 69 -11.73 -3.15 -0.54
CA LEU A 69 -11.40 -3.72 0.76
C LEU A 69 -12.19 -3.05 1.91
N LEU A 70 -12.36 -1.72 1.89
CA LEU A 70 -13.14 -1.01 2.90
C LEU A 70 -14.64 -1.36 2.84
N LYS A 71 -15.19 -1.53 1.63
CA LYS A 71 -16.56 -2.03 1.45
C LYS A 71 -16.72 -3.42 2.08
N SER A 72 -15.77 -4.33 1.87
CA SER A 72 -15.77 -5.65 2.52
C SER A 72 -15.69 -5.55 4.05
N CYS A 73 -14.86 -4.64 4.58
CA CYS A 73 -14.80 -4.36 6.03
C CYS A 73 -16.15 -3.90 6.58
N ALA A 74 -16.79 -2.93 5.92
CA ALA A 74 -18.10 -2.41 6.32
C ALA A 74 -19.19 -3.50 6.23
N LYS A 75 -19.17 -4.34 5.19
CA LYS A 75 -20.09 -5.47 5.00
C LYS A 75 -19.95 -6.52 6.09
N ALA A 76 -18.73 -6.82 6.52
CA ALA A 76 -18.45 -7.87 7.50
C ALA A 76 -18.99 -7.56 8.91
N ARG A 77 -19.17 -6.28 9.26
CA ARG A 77 -19.68 -5.76 10.56
C ARG A 77 -18.93 -6.23 11.82
N THR A 78 -17.86 -7.00 11.65
CA THR A 78 -17.05 -7.62 12.69
C THR A 78 -15.70 -6.90 12.86
N VAL A 79 -15.27 -6.19 11.82
CA VAL A 79 -14.04 -5.40 11.80
C VAL A 79 -14.21 -4.18 12.70
N ARG A 80 -13.39 -4.11 13.75
CA ARG A 80 -13.33 -2.98 14.69
C ARG A 80 -12.38 -1.89 14.24
N ARG A 81 -11.38 -2.21 13.43
CA ARG A 81 -10.42 -1.26 12.88
C ARG A 81 -9.81 -1.76 11.58
N ALA A 82 -9.78 -0.91 10.56
CA ALA A 82 -8.98 -1.10 9.35
C ALA A 82 -7.69 -0.30 9.47
N VAL A 83 -6.54 -0.94 9.21
CA VAL A 83 -5.23 -0.32 9.23
C VAL A 83 -4.66 -0.35 7.82
N PHE A 84 -4.38 0.82 7.25
CA PHE A 84 -3.76 0.98 5.95
C PHE A 84 -2.28 1.27 6.08
N THR A 85 -1.46 0.55 5.32
CA THR A 85 -0.06 0.93 5.11
C THR A 85 0.00 1.96 4.01
N SER A 86 0.07 3.25 4.35
CA SER A 86 0.28 4.33 3.41
C SER A 86 1.78 4.47 3.07
N SER A 87 2.27 5.68 2.81
CA SER A 87 3.65 5.94 2.38
C SER A 87 4.06 7.37 2.67
N ALA A 88 5.32 7.63 3.01
CA ALA A 88 5.87 8.99 3.06
C ALA A 88 5.71 9.75 1.73
N GLY A 89 5.51 9.03 0.62
CA GLY A 89 5.13 9.60 -0.67
C GLY A 89 3.79 10.36 -0.65
N THR A 90 2.93 10.15 0.36
CA THR A 90 1.67 10.90 0.54
C THR A 90 1.83 12.20 1.31
N VAL A 91 3.01 12.43 1.91
CA VAL A 91 3.29 13.56 2.81
C VAL A 91 4.33 14.52 2.23
N ALA A 92 5.45 13.98 1.73
CA ALA A 92 6.70 14.74 1.56
C ALA A 92 7.11 15.03 0.11
N VAL A 93 6.19 14.94 -0.86
CA VAL A 93 6.48 15.19 -2.29
C VAL A 93 5.95 16.55 -2.73
N HIS A 94 6.87 17.52 -2.80
CA HIS A 94 6.61 18.93 -3.10
C HIS A 94 7.75 19.50 -3.95
N GLU A 95 7.50 20.58 -4.71
CA GLU A 95 8.55 21.33 -5.40
C GLU A 95 9.55 21.94 -4.41
N HIS A 96 9.03 22.52 -3.33
CA HIS A 96 9.82 23.12 -2.26
C HIS A 96 9.68 22.29 -0.99
N ARG A 97 10.79 21.69 -0.55
CA ARG A 97 10.79 20.82 0.63
C ARG A 97 10.74 21.63 1.92
N LYS A 98 9.96 21.14 2.89
CA LYS A 98 9.97 21.63 4.27
C LYS A 98 11.15 21.03 5.06
N PRO A 99 11.63 21.71 6.10
CA PRO A 99 12.67 21.16 6.99
C PRO A 99 12.15 19.98 7.84
N ALA A 100 10.85 19.91 8.08
CA ALA A 100 10.17 18.81 8.75
C ALA A 100 8.76 18.62 8.18
N TYR A 101 8.24 17.41 8.29
CA TYR A 101 6.88 17.03 7.91
C TYR A 101 6.21 16.31 9.08
N ASP A 102 4.90 16.46 9.15
CA ASP A 102 3.98 15.91 10.15
C ASP A 102 2.72 15.33 9.45
N GLU A 103 1.79 14.78 10.23
CA GLU A 103 0.57 14.15 9.76
C GLU A 103 -0.44 15.13 9.11
N ASP A 104 -0.26 16.44 9.30
CA ASP A 104 -1.07 17.48 8.64
C ASP A 104 -0.59 17.77 7.20
N SER A 105 0.58 17.25 6.83
CA SER A 105 1.18 17.48 5.52
C SER A 105 0.72 16.45 4.48
N TRP A 106 0.38 16.94 3.28
CA TRP A 106 0.02 16.12 2.12
C TRP A 106 0.86 16.48 0.91
N SER A 107 1.29 15.49 0.13
CA SER A 107 2.00 15.67 -1.13
C SER A 107 1.16 16.42 -2.17
N ASP A 108 1.86 17.20 -2.99
CA ASP A 108 1.28 17.89 -4.14
C ASP A 108 1.17 16.93 -5.34
N VAL A 109 -0.06 16.45 -5.58
CA VAL A 109 -0.36 15.51 -6.67
C VAL A 109 -0.12 16.13 -8.04
N ASP A 110 -0.40 17.43 -8.21
CA ASP A 110 -0.21 18.11 -9.49
C ASP A 110 1.27 18.25 -9.80
N PHE A 111 2.08 18.59 -8.80
CA PHE A 111 3.53 18.56 -8.91
C PHE A 111 4.06 17.16 -9.27
N CYS A 112 3.58 16.10 -8.62
CA CYS A 112 3.97 14.72 -8.94
C CYS A 112 3.68 14.39 -10.42
N ARG A 113 2.48 14.72 -10.90
CA ARG A 113 2.02 14.48 -12.29
C ARG A 113 2.79 15.30 -13.32
N ALA A 114 3.13 16.55 -12.98
CA ALA A 114 3.88 17.44 -13.85
C ALA A 114 5.36 17.03 -13.93
N LYS A 115 6.00 16.77 -12.79
CA LYS A 115 7.43 16.50 -12.72
C LYS A 115 7.80 15.08 -13.17
N LYS A 116 6.91 14.11 -12.95
CA LYS A 116 7.12 12.68 -13.27
C LYS A 116 8.47 12.14 -12.81
N MET A 117 8.85 12.46 -11.56
CA MET A 117 10.05 11.89 -10.96
C MET A 117 9.94 10.36 -10.83
N THR A 118 11.07 9.69 -10.63
CA THR A 118 11.15 8.31 -10.18
C THR A 118 10.11 7.99 -9.10
N GLY A 119 9.22 7.02 -9.37
CA GLY A 119 8.13 6.63 -8.46
C GLY A 119 6.89 7.53 -8.44
N TRP A 120 6.76 8.53 -9.31
CA TRP A 120 5.66 9.53 -9.25
C TRP A 120 4.26 8.92 -9.22
N MET A 121 4.00 7.90 -10.04
CA MET A 121 2.70 7.24 -10.14
C MET A 121 2.33 6.50 -8.85
N TYR A 122 3.32 5.96 -8.13
CA TYR A 122 3.12 5.39 -6.81
C TYR A 122 2.80 6.47 -5.77
N PHE A 123 3.50 7.62 -5.80
CA PHE A 123 3.18 8.73 -4.90
C PHE A 123 1.75 9.23 -5.14
N VAL A 124 1.36 9.41 -6.40
CA VAL A 124 -0.01 9.80 -6.77
C VAL A 124 -1.01 8.73 -6.32
N SER A 125 -0.77 7.45 -6.62
CA SER A 125 -1.71 6.38 -6.29
C SER A 125 -1.95 6.24 -4.80
N LYS A 126 -0.89 6.23 -3.99
CA LYS A 126 -0.98 6.16 -2.52
C LYS A 126 -1.68 7.38 -1.94
N THR A 127 -1.36 8.58 -2.43
CA THR A 127 -1.97 9.84 -1.95
C THR A 127 -3.48 9.85 -2.21
N LEU A 128 -3.89 9.49 -3.44
CA LEU A 128 -5.30 9.48 -3.81
C LEU A 128 -6.07 8.36 -3.12
N ALA A 129 -5.47 7.17 -2.97
CA ALA A 129 -6.08 6.06 -2.25
C ALA A 129 -6.28 6.37 -0.76
N GLU A 130 -5.32 7.02 -0.11
CA GLU A 130 -5.43 7.41 1.29
C GLU A 130 -6.54 8.46 1.49
N LYS A 131 -6.60 9.49 0.64
CA LYS A 131 -7.70 10.48 0.68
C LYS A 131 -9.07 9.83 0.47
N ALA A 132 -9.19 8.93 -0.51
CA ALA A 132 -10.42 8.20 -0.76
C ALA A 132 -10.80 7.28 0.41
N ALA A 133 -9.82 6.68 1.10
CA ALA A 133 -10.03 5.86 2.28
C ALA A 133 -10.60 6.68 3.45
N TRP A 134 -10.02 7.84 3.74
CA TRP A 134 -10.52 8.76 4.77
C TRP A 134 -11.97 9.17 4.47
N ASP A 135 -12.24 9.65 3.25
CA ASP A 135 -13.58 10.04 2.82
C ASP A 135 -14.61 8.91 2.95
N PHE A 136 -14.23 7.68 2.60
CA PHE A 136 -15.12 6.52 2.72
C PHE A 136 -15.38 6.17 4.18
N CYS A 137 -14.33 6.11 5.01
CA CYS A 137 -14.44 5.69 6.40
C CYS A 137 -15.28 6.68 7.23
N ASP A 138 -15.11 7.98 7.00
CA ASP A 138 -15.90 9.04 7.63
C ASP A 138 -17.39 8.90 7.29
N LYS A 139 -17.72 8.65 6.02
CA LYS A 139 -19.11 8.49 5.56
C LYS A 139 -19.78 7.20 6.09
N ASN A 140 -18.98 6.18 6.39
CA ASN A 140 -19.48 4.86 6.79
C ASN A 140 -19.25 4.55 8.28
N ASN A 141 -18.71 5.49 9.06
CA ASN A 141 -18.35 5.31 10.48
C ASN A 141 -17.45 4.08 10.72
N LEU A 142 -16.45 3.87 9.85
CA LEU A 142 -15.46 2.81 10.01
C LEU A 142 -14.23 3.36 10.73
N ASP A 143 -13.79 2.74 11.84
CA ASP A 143 -12.53 3.10 12.50
C ASP A 143 -11.36 2.75 11.58
N PHE A 144 -10.63 3.77 11.16
CA PHE A 144 -9.57 3.70 10.17
C PHE A 144 -8.31 4.36 10.69
N ILE A 145 -7.17 3.69 10.48
CA ILE A 145 -5.84 4.21 10.80
C ILE A 145 -4.95 4.04 9.58
N SER A 146 -4.24 5.11 9.23
CA SER A 146 -3.14 5.07 8.27
C SER A 146 -1.80 5.09 9.00
N ILE A 147 -0.86 4.26 8.54
CA ILE A 147 0.54 4.28 8.98
C ILE A 147 1.39 4.71 7.79
N ILE A 148 2.25 5.70 8.00
CA ILE A 148 3.05 6.35 6.96
C ILE A 148 4.53 5.95 7.12
N PRO A 149 4.96 4.79 6.59
CA PRO A 149 6.38 4.43 6.60
C PRO A 149 7.18 5.29 5.61
N THR A 150 8.45 5.51 5.93
CA THR A 150 9.45 6.07 5.01
C THR A 150 10.12 4.96 4.20
N LEU A 151 11.44 5.02 3.98
CA LEU A 151 12.16 3.94 3.32
C LEU A 151 12.37 2.77 4.29
N VAL A 152 11.59 1.70 4.11
CA VAL A 152 11.66 0.51 4.97
C VAL A 152 12.90 -0.32 4.62
N ASN A 153 13.77 -0.52 5.60
CA ASN A 153 15.00 -1.30 5.49
C ASN A 153 15.12 -2.30 6.65
N GLY A 154 15.63 -3.50 6.37
CA GLY A 154 15.88 -4.54 7.37
C GLY A 154 15.85 -5.97 6.82
N PRO A 155 15.98 -6.98 7.69
CA PRO A 155 15.83 -8.38 7.29
C PRO A 155 14.43 -8.66 6.71
N PHE A 156 14.35 -9.57 5.74
CA PHE A 156 13.09 -10.00 5.12
C PHE A 156 13.06 -11.52 4.93
N ILE A 157 11.86 -12.10 4.90
CA ILE A 157 11.63 -13.55 4.74
C ILE A 157 11.24 -13.96 3.31
N MET A 158 10.96 -12.99 2.45
CA MET A 158 10.54 -13.27 1.07
C MET A 158 11.71 -13.75 0.21
N PRO A 159 11.45 -14.61 -0.81
CA PRO A 159 12.51 -15.22 -1.61
C PRO A 159 13.14 -14.28 -2.65
N THR A 160 12.58 -13.07 -2.82
CA THR A 160 13.07 -12.04 -3.74
C THR A 160 13.36 -10.76 -2.97
N MET A 161 14.24 -9.91 -3.48
CA MET A 161 14.55 -8.64 -2.81
C MET A 161 13.33 -7.70 -2.86
N PRO A 162 12.87 -7.15 -1.73
CA PRO A 162 11.83 -6.11 -1.74
C PRO A 162 12.30 -4.84 -2.48
N PRO A 163 11.41 -4.12 -3.18
CA PRO A 163 11.76 -2.87 -3.86
C PRO A 163 12.43 -1.83 -2.95
N SER A 164 11.96 -1.67 -1.70
CA SER A 164 12.56 -0.73 -0.74
C SER A 164 14.02 -1.07 -0.38
N MET A 165 14.37 -2.36 -0.36
CA MET A 165 15.75 -2.80 -0.10
C MET A 165 16.66 -2.50 -1.30
N LEU A 166 16.15 -2.61 -2.53
CA LEU A 166 16.88 -2.22 -3.75
C LEU A 166 17.19 -0.72 -3.73
N THR A 167 16.19 0.12 -3.41
CA THR A 167 16.37 1.56 -3.26
C THR A 167 17.39 1.90 -2.17
N ALA A 168 17.33 1.23 -1.01
CA ALA A 168 18.30 1.43 0.07
C ALA A 168 19.72 1.04 -0.36
N LEU A 169 19.87 -0.07 -1.09
CA LEU A 169 21.15 -0.53 -1.60
C LEU A 169 21.72 0.42 -2.67
N ALA A 170 20.88 0.99 -3.53
CA ALA A 170 21.27 1.98 -4.53
C ALA A 170 22.00 3.18 -3.90
N LEU A 171 21.48 3.67 -2.77
CA LEU A 171 22.07 4.80 -2.03
C LEU A 171 23.45 4.47 -1.44
N ILE A 172 23.65 3.23 -0.99
CA ILE A 172 24.91 2.78 -0.38
C ILE A 172 25.96 2.47 -1.45
N THR A 173 25.53 1.89 -2.57
CA THR A 173 26.42 1.38 -3.63
C THR A 173 26.64 2.37 -4.77
N SER A 174 25.87 3.45 -4.82
CA SER A 174 25.82 4.39 -5.94
C SER A 174 25.40 3.75 -7.28
N MET A 175 24.81 2.55 -7.25
CA MET A 175 24.27 1.88 -8.44
C MET A 175 22.88 2.43 -8.76
N VAL A 176 22.83 3.38 -9.69
CA VAL A 176 21.60 4.09 -10.08
C VAL A 176 20.58 3.13 -10.72
N ASP A 177 21.04 2.05 -11.35
CA ASP A 177 20.19 1.02 -11.97
C ASP A 177 19.35 0.23 -10.96
N LEU A 178 19.60 0.39 -9.65
CA LEU A 178 18.80 -0.19 -8.57
C LEU A 178 17.66 0.74 -8.09
N LEU A 179 17.62 1.98 -8.59
CA LEU A 179 16.49 2.88 -8.36
C LEU A 179 15.36 2.49 -9.30
N LEU A 180 14.24 2.07 -8.70
CA LEU A 180 12.97 1.73 -9.35
C LEU A 180 12.43 2.90 -10.17
#